data_AF-A0A2A4P3X1-F1
#
_entry.id   AF-A0A2A4P3X1-F1
#
_cell.length_a   1.000
_cell.length_b   1.000
_cell.length_c   1.000
_cell.angle_alpha   90.00
_cell.angle_beta   90.00
_cell.angle_gamma   90.00
#
_symmetry.space_group_name_H-M   'P 1'
#
loop_
_entity.id
_entity.type
_entity.pdbx_description
1 polymer ?
#
loop_
_entity_poly.entity_id
_entity_poly.type
_entity_poly.pdbx_seq_one_letter_code
_entity_poly.pdbx_strand_id
1 'polypeptide(L)'
;MKSGIESVNDLAFQLAHRAKMKRDFVLDARDLSFGLLTWAKTNKATDDRYAGKPGLTYRDMEGQKIFGRVDDHCLSQIASYVDVPFRYIKRMRDEEAPELMCSNLNHWLKRVPEKSKGRLLRSFKCSEDDASDNEVKFRSFHSDRYSIFDDEDLFAACFGQGHDNPVTAEHYRKMSPLGRLQSKYGLDIVSMNITDSKFYLKVTFPNLSKDISRDGKVGDIVQYGLNIGNSEVGVGAIHFDGLLYRTICSNGMVVGKTLNRRHLGQRNDFGEVAMRDDTRIAYKDAMFKMIRDVIEDTSNEVAFEQVTESIRKAQDSKSILRPIKSVEYAAKELSLSSSEAEKVTESLIRDRDYSQWGMVNAITATANIVDDYDRASELEVLGGQILAFPQQQWRQYAEAA
;
A
#
# COMPACT_ATOMS: atom_id res chain seq x y z
N MET A 1 0.29 4.88 -16.91
CA MET A 1 0.32 4.26 -15.58
C MET A 1 -0.38 2.94 -15.70
N LYS A 2 -0.05 1.99 -14.81
CA LYS A 2 -0.75 0.70 -14.79
C LYS A 2 -2.25 0.95 -14.60
N SER A 3 -3.07 0.37 -15.48
CA SER A 3 -4.51 0.39 -15.33
C SER A 3 -4.91 -0.49 -14.14
N GLY A 4 -5.86 0.01 -13.36
CA GLY A 4 -6.48 -0.73 -12.26
C GLY A 4 -7.99 -0.73 -12.44
N ILE A 5 -8.71 -0.51 -11.34
CA ILE A 5 -10.16 -0.36 -11.36
C ILE A 5 -10.53 0.91 -12.15
N GLU A 6 -11.41 0.79 -13.14
CA GLU A 6 -11.72 1.89 -14.07
C GLU A 6 -12.77 2.87 -13.52
N SER A 7 -13.60 2.43 -12.56
CA SER A 7 -14.74 3.17 -12.04
C SER A 7 -14.61 3.43 -10.54
N VAL A 8 -14.84 4.68 -10.13
CA VAL A 8 -14.90 5.07 -8.70
C VAL A 8 -16.01 4.34 -7.98
N ASN A 9 -17.14 4.07 -8.66
CA ASN A 9 -18.25 3.34 -8.06
C ASN A 9 -17.88 1.88 -7.80
N ASP A 10 -17.12 1.27 -8.71
CA ASP A 10 -16.65 -0.12 -8.53
C ASP A 10 -15.63 -0.20 -7.40
N LEU A 11 -14.73 0.78 -7.31
CA LEU A 11 -13.79 0.92 -6.20
C LEU A 11 -14.54 1.05 -4.87
N ALA A 12 -15.51 1.97 -4.78
CA ALA A 12 -16.31 2.19 -3.59
C ALA A 12 -17.11 0.93 -3.20
N PHE A 13 -17.69 0.22 -4.18
CA PHE A 13 -18.39 -1.04 -3.96
C PHE A 13 -17.45 -2.12 -3.40
N GLN A 14 -16.25 -2.28 -3.96
CA GLN A 14 -15.27 -3.24 -3.47
C GLN A 14 -14.78 -2.90 -2.06
N LEU A 15 -14.58 -1.61 -1.74
CA LEU A 15 -14.23 -1.16 -0.39
C LEU A 15 -15.32 -1.48 0.62
N ALA A 16 -16.58 -1.16 0.30
CA ALA A 16 -17.73 -1.43 1.14
C ALA A 16 -17.94 -2.94 1.35
N HIS A 17 -17.76 -3.74 0.30
CA HIS A 17 -17.83 -5.21 0.40
C HIS A 17 -16.71 -5.76 1.30
N ARG A 18 -15.45 -5.33 1.10
CA ARG A 18 -14.34 -5.71 1.98
C ARG A 18 -14.60 -5.31 3.43
N ALA A 19 -15.16 -4.12 3.67
CA ALA A 19 -15.51 -3.66 5.01
C ALA A 19 -16.55 -4.57 5.69
N LYS A 20 -17.59 -5.00 4.98
CA LYS A 20 -18.58 -5.97 5.50
C LYS A 20 -17.97 -7.33 5.83
N MET A 21 -16.96 -7.74 5.08
CA MET A 21 -16.26 -9.01 5.28
C MET A 21 -15.28 -8.99 6.44
N LYS A 22 -14.87 -7.82 6.96
CA LYS A 22 -13.93 -7.72 8.07
C LYS A 22 -14.47 -8.34 9.34
N ARG A 23 -13.62 -9.14 9.98
CA ARG A 23 -13.83 -9.69 11.31
C ARG A 23 -12.49 -9.64 12.05
N ASP A 24 -12.21 -8.51 12.68
CA ASP A 24 -10.95 -8.29 13.39
C ASP A 24 -11.09 -8.70 14.86
N PHE A 25 -10.02 -9.28 15.42
CA PHE A 25 -10.03 -9.82 16.78
C PHE A 25 -8.87 -9.24 17.59
N VAL A 26 -9.16 -8.74 18.79
CA VAL A 26 -8.14 -8.47 19.80
C VAL A 26 -8.12 -9.64 20.77
N LEU A 27 -6.95 -10.25 20.96
CA LEU A 27 -6.81 -11.49 21.70
C LEU A 27 -5.46 -11.58 22.41
N ASP A 28 -5.38 -12.52 23.36
CA ASP A 28 -4.12 -12.99 23.91
C ASP A 28 -3.47 -13.99 22.94
N ALA A 29 -2.26 -13.71 22.49
CA ALA A 29 -1.53 -14.55 21.54
C ALA A 29 -1.33 -15.99 22.03
N ARG A 30 -1.40 -16.24 23.35
CA ARG A 30 -1.29 -17.58 23.95
C ARG A 30 -2.53 -18.44 23.69
N ASP A 31 -3.67 -17.82 23.37
CA ASP A 31 -4.92 -18.51 23.04
C ASP A 31 -4.98 -18.93 21.56
N LEU A 32 -4.02 -18.48 20.75
CA LEU A 32 -3.85 -18.94 19.38
C LEU A 32 -3.32 -20.36 19.35
N SER A 33 -3.92 -21.17 18.47
CA SER A 33 -3.50 -22.54 18.25
C SER A 33 -3.55 -22.90 16.78
N PHE A 34 -2.41 -23.29 16.24
CA PHE A 34 -2.30 -23.94 14.94
C PHE A 34 -2.72 -25.40 15.04
N GLY A 35 -3.48 -25.86 14.07
CA GLY A 35 -3.81 -27.27 13.91
C GLY A 35 -4.13 -27.61 12.47
N LEU A 36 -4.07 -28.90 12.14
CA LEU A 36 -4.50 -29.35 10.82
C LEU A 36 -6.01 -29.15 10.67
N LEU A 37 -6.41 -28.57 9.55
CA LEU A 37 -7.80 -28.48 9.15
C LEU A 37 -8.25 -29.91 8.75
N THR A 38 -9.26 -30.42 9.45
CA THR A 38 -9.82 -31.77 9.25
C THR A 38 -11.32 -31.68 9.08
N TRP A 39 -11.89 -32.56 8.25
CA TRP A 39 -13.32 -32.71 7.93
C TRP A 39 -14.28 -32.58 9.13
N ALA A 40 -13.89 -33.07 10.31
CA ALA A 40 -14.74 -33.06 11.52
C ALA A 40 -14.76 -31.73 12.30
N LYS A 41 -13.94 -30.73 11.92
CA LYS A 41 -13.81 -29.45 12.65
C LYS A 41 -14.45 -28.25 11.93
N THR A 42 -14.90 -28.42 10.69
CA THR A 42 -15.61 -27.41 9.89
C THR A 42 -17.06 -27.88 9.74
N ASN A 43 -18.05 -27.03 10.04
CA ASN A 43 -19.42 -27.49 10.28
C ASN A 43 -20.24 -27.82 9.01
N LYS A 44 -19.58 -27.97 7.84
CA LYS A 44 -20.01 -28.72 6.64
C LYS A 44 -19.04 -28.42 5.48
N ALA A 45 -18.73 -29.47 4.70
CA ALA A 45 -18.42 -29.46 3.26
C ALA A 45 -17.51 -28.34 2.70
N THR A 46 -16.47 -27.90 3.41
CA THR A 46 -15.36 -27.18 2.77
C THR A 46 -14.42 -28.20 2.13
N ASP A 47 -14.70 -28.45 0.85
CA ASP A 47 -13.73 -28.71 -0.22
C ASP A 47 -12.46 -29.51 0.17
N ASP A 48 -12.34 -30.73 -0.38
CA ASP A 48 -11.22 -31.68 -0.23
C ASP A 48 -9.82 -31.04 -0.42
N ARG A 49 -9.76 -29.84 -1.03
CA ARG A 49 -8.57 -29.00 -1.22
C ARG A 49 -7.82 -28.57 0.05
N TYR A 50 -8.40 -28.67 1.25
CA TYR A 50 -7.80 -28.12 2.49
C TYR A 50 -7.55 -29.13 3.62
N ALA A 51 -7.97 -30.38 3.45
CA ALA A 51 -7.69 -31.43 4.43
C ALA A 51 -6.17 -31.59 4.63
N GLY A 52 -5.72 -31.58 5.88
CA GLY A 52 -4.30 -31.75 6.23
C GLY A 52 -3.44 -30.49 6.10
N LYS A 53 -4.00 -29.34 5.70
CA LYS A 53 -3.29 -28.06 5.72
C LYS A 53 -3.35 -27.41 7.11
N PRO A 54 -2.30 -26.70 7.55
CA PRO A 54 -2.35 -25.94 8.79
C PRO A 54 -3.36 -24.78 8.71
N GLY A 55 -4.20 -24.69 9.73
CA GLY A 55 -5.06 -23.54 10.00
C GLY A 55 -4.80 -22.98 11.38
N LEU A 56 -5.25 -21.75 11.61
CA LEU A 56 -5.21 -21.09 12.90
C LEU A 56 -6.59 -21.19 13.55
N THR A 57 -6.60 -21.39 14.86
CA THR A 57 -7.81 -21.45 15.68
C THR A 57 -7.65 -20.52 16.87
N TYR A 58 -8.75 -19.87 17.25
CA TYR A 58 -8.89 -19.00 18.40
C TYR A 58 -10.29 -19.21 19.01
N ARG A 59 -10.46 -18.94 20.30
CA ARG A 59 -11.80 -18.84 20.92
C ARG A 59 -12.06 -17.39 21.26
N ASP A 60 -13.12 -16.83 20.72
CA ASP A 60 -13.50 -15.46 21.06
C ASP A 60 -13.99 -15.31 22.50
N MET A 61 -14.30 -14.06 22.87
CA MET A 61 -14.78 -13.71 24.21
C MET A 61 -16.10 -14.38 24.57
N GLU A 62 -16.89 -14.82 23.58
CA GLU A 62 -18.14 -15.55 23.75
C GLU A 62 -17.91 -17.08 23.82
N GLY A 63 -16.65 -17.52 23.74
CA GLY A 63 -16.25 -18.92 23.73
C GLY A 63 -16.46 -19.59 22.37
N GLN A 64 -16.86 -18.84 21.35
CA GLN A 64 -17.06 -19.34 20.00
C GLN A 64 -15.71 -19.62 19.36
N LYS A 65 -15.59 -20.80 18.77
CA LYS A 65 -14.35 -21.22 18.11
C LYS A 65 -14.28 -20.63 16.71
N ILE A 66 -13.35 -19.72 16.50
CA ILE A 66 -12.97 -19.18 15.20
C ILE A 66 -11.85 -20.02 14.63
N PHE A 67 -11.95 -20.40 13.37
CA PHE A 67 -10.89 -21.13 12.68
C PHE A 67 -10.72 -20.59 11.27
N GLY A 68 -9.56 -20.81 10.67
CA GLY A 68 -9.32 -20.19 9.39
C GLY A 68 -7.96 -20.47 8.80
N ARG A 69 -7.82 -20.10 7.53
CA ARG A 69 -6.54 -20.14 6.83
C ARG A 69 -5.73 -18.91 7.17
N VAL A 70 -4.41 -19.06 7.10
CA VAL A 70 -3.46 -17.99 7.38
C VAL A 70 -2.72 -17.65 6.12
N ASP A 71 -2.83 -16.40 5.68
CA ASP A 71 -2.05 -15.89 4.54
C ASP A 71 -0.55 -15.89 4.86
N ASP A 72 0.29 -16.03 3.83
CA ASP A 72 1.75 -16.00 3.96
C ASP A 72 2.23 -14.77 4.75
N HIS A 73 1.62 -13.62 4.52
CA HIS A 73 1.95 -12.38 5.21
C HIS A 73 1.64 -12.45 6.71
N CYS A 74 0.43 -12.89 7.08
CA CYS A 74 0.05 -13.13 8.47
C CYS A 74 0.98 -14.14 9.14
N LEU A 75 1.28 -15.24 8.45
CA LEU A 75 2.15 -16.29 8.96
C LEU A 75 3.59 -15.80 9.15
N SER A 76 4.09 -14.96 8.25
CA SER A 76 5.39 -14.31 8.37
C SER A 76 5.45 -13.38 9.59
N GLN A 77 4.39 -12.61 9.83
CA GLN A 77 4.29 -11.74 11.01
C GLN A 77 4.24 -12.55 12.32
N ILE A 78 3.47 -13.64 12.36
CA ILE A 78 3.43 -14.57 13.50
C ILE A 78 4.81 -15.19 13.72
N ALA A 79 5.45 -15.69 12.67
CA ALA A 79 6.78 -16.30 12.74
C ALA A 79 7.83 -15.30 13.28
N SER A 80 7.81 -14.06 12.78
CA SER A 80 8.70 -12.99 13.26
C SER A 80 8.42 -12.62 14.71
N TYR A 81 7.15 -12.61 15.14
CA TYR A 81 6.77 -12.34 16.52
C TYR A 81 7.34 -13.36 17.51
N VAL A 82 7.36 -14.64 17.12
CA VAL A 82 7.91 -15.72 17.94
C VAL A 82 9.39 -16.01 17.65
N ASP A 83 10.05 -15.15 16.87
CA ASP A 83 11.48 -15.27 16.48
C ASP A 83 11.83 -16.59 15.77
N VAL A 84 10.93 -17.04 14.87
CA VAL A 84 11.14 -18.22 14.02
C VAL A 84 11.30 -17.79 12.56
N PRO A 85 12.35 -18.24 11.85
CA PRO A 85 12.55 -17.88 10.44
C PRO A 85 11.37 -18.30 9.54
N PHE A 86 10.78 -17.34 8.82
CA PHE A 86 9.61 -17.61 7.97
C PHE A 86 9.87 -18.67 6.89
N ARG A 87 11.07 -18.68 6.27
CA ARG A 87 11.42 -19.71 5.27
C ARG A 87 11.32 -21.13 5.84
N TYR A 88 11.68 -21.31 7.11
CA TYR A 88 11.58 -22.59 7.78
C TYR A 88 10.12 -22.99 8.04
N ILE A 89 9.30 -22.04 8.50
CA ILE A 89 7.85 -22.24 8.68
C ILE A 89 7.18 -22.61 7.35
N LYS A 90 7.47 -21.85 6.29
CA LYS A 90 6.91 -22.06 4.95
C LYS A 90 7.27 -23.44 4.40
N ARG A 91 8.52 -23.87 4.53
CA ARG A 91 8.95 -25.23 4.13
C ARG A 91 8.18 -26.33 4.85
N MET A 92 8.00 -26.22 6.17
CA MET A 92 7.22 -27.21 6.94
C MET A 92 5.73 -27.22 6.54
N ARG A 93 5.16 -26.05 6.23
CA ARG A 93 3.76 -25.92 5.79
C ARG A 93 3.53 -26.57 4.43
N ASP A 94 4.41 -26.29 3.47
CA ASP A 94 4.19 -26.58 2.06
C ASP A 94 4.68 -27.98 1.68
N GLU A 95 5.75 -28.49 2.32
CA GLU A 95 6.50 -29.64 1.76
C GLU A 95 6.94 -30.73 2.77
N GLU A 96 7.04 -30.47 4.09
CA GLU A 96 7.86 -31.37 4.94
C GLU A 96 7.28 -31.87 6.27
N ALA A 97 6.38 -31.15 6.95
CA ALA A 97 5.74 -31.63 8.20
C ALA A 97 4.78 -30.56 8.75
N PRO A 98 3.52 -30.48 8.26
CA PRO A 98 2.58 -29.45 8.72
C PRO A 98 2.27 -29.57 10.23
N GLU A 99 2.31 -30.79 10.78
CA GLU A 99 2.18 -31.04 12.22
C GLU A 99 3.33 -30.44 13.03
N LEU A 100 4.57 -30.54 12.52
CA LEU A 100 5.74 -29.94 13.16
C LEU A 100 5.66 -28.43 13.16
N MET A 101 5.17 -27.82 12.06
CA MET A 101 4.88 -26.39 12.01
C MET A 101 3.91 -25.99 13.12
N CYS A 102 2.79 -26.71 13.25
CA CYS A 102 1.77 -26.44 14.26
C CYS A 102 2.37 -26.55 15.67
N SER A 103 3.07 -27.65 15.97
CA SER A 103 3.69 -27.87 17.27
C SER A 103 4.73 -26.80 17.60
N ASN A 104 5.57 -26.41 16.63
CA ASN A 104 6.61 -25.40 16.81
C ASN A 104 6.00 -24.02 17.13
N LEU A 105 5.10 -23.51 16.29
CA LEU A 105 4.46 -22.22 16.52
C LEU A 105 3.65 -22.21 17.83
N ASN A 106 2.89 -23.27 18.12
CA ASN A 106 2.15 -23.40 19.38
C ASN A 106 3.05 -23.42 20.61
N HIS A 107 4.24 -24.02 20.52
CA HIS A 107 5.21 -24.05 21.61
C HIS A 107 5.67 -22.64 21.99
N TRP A 108 5.97 -21.80 21.00
CA TRP A 108 6.45 -20.44 21.25
C TRP A 108 5.32 -19.48 21.61
N LEU A 109 4.16 -19.57 20.96
CA LEU A 109 2.99 -18.74 21.27
C LEU A 109 2.58 -18.86 22.75
N LYS A 110 2.65 -20.06 23.34
CA LYS A 110 2.36 -20.27 24.76
C LYS A 110 3.37 -19.65 25.73
N ARG A 111 4.56 -19.27 25.26
CA ARG A 111 5.68 -18.75 26.08
C ARG A 111 5.91 -17.25 25.92
N VAL A 112 5.07 -16.58 25.14
CA VAL A 112 5.22 -15.14 24.92
C VAL A 112 5.07 -14.37 26.25
N PRO A 113 5.87 -13.32 26.47
CA PRO A 113 5.78 -12.53 27.70
C PRO A 113 4.42 -11.84 27.89
N GLU A 114 4.00 -11.70 29.14
CA GLU A 114 2.74 -11.03 29.52
C GLU A 114 2.60 -9.63 28.89
N LYS A 115 3.69 -8.86 28.86
CA LYS A 115 3.73 -7.49 28.30
C LYS A 115 3.49 -7.39 26.79
N SER A 116 3.52 -8.51 26.07
CA SER A 116 3.36 -8.56 24.61
C SER A 116 2.26 -9.52 24.17
N LYS A 117 1.47 -10.05 25.12
CA LYS A 117 0.40 -11.02 24.86
C LYS A 117 -0.70 -10.45 23.96
N GLY A 118 -1.01 -9.16 24.13
CA GLY A 118 -2.09 -8.48 23.40
C GLY A 118 -1.77 -8.35 21.91
N ARG A 119 -2.63 -8.93 21.08
CA ARG A 119 -2.48 -8.95 19.63
C ARG A 119 -3.78 -8.63 18.92
N LEU A 120 -3.64 -7.91 17.82
CA LEU A 120 -4.70 -7.67 16.86
C LEU A 120 -4.50 -8.63 15.69
N LEU A 121 -5.51 -9.46 15.43
CA LEU A 121 -5.56 -10.38 14.31
C LEU A 121 -6.62 -9.88 13.32
N ARG A 122 -6.20 -9.52 12.11
CA ARG A 122 -7.11 -9.01 11.08
C ARG A 122 -7.53 -10.12 10.14
N SER A 123 -8.82 -10.21 9.84
CA SER A 123 -9.35 -11.30 9.02
C SER A 123 -10.57 -10.92 8.19
N PHE A 124 -10.85 -11.73 7.17
CA PHE A 124 -12.09 -11.67 6.41
C PHE A 124 -12.92 -12.93 6.64
N LYS A 125 -14.25 -12.79 6.68
CA LYS A 125 -15.17 -13.93 6.54
C LYS A 125 -14.92 -14.63 5.20
N CYS A 126 -15.21 -15.92 5.12
CA CYS A 126 -15.14 -16.65 3.86
C CYS A 126 -16.43 -16.55 3.01
N SER A 127 -17.56 -16.19 3.63
CA SER A 127 -18.86 -15.98 2.97
C SER A 127 -19.63 -14.83 3.64
N GLU A 128 -20.40 -14.07 2.85
CA GLU A 128 -21.33 -13.05 3.37
C GLU A 128 -22.58 -13.68 4.00
N ASP A 129 -23.12 -14.73 3.37
CA ASP A 129 -24.45 -15.29 3.67
C ASP A 129 -24.42 -16.35 4.79
N ASP A 130 -23.23 -16.85 5.14
CA ASP A 130 -23.10 -17.96 6.07
C ASP A 130 -22.79 -17.49 7.49
N ALA A 131 -23.82 -16.97 8.17
CA ALA A 131 -23.74 -16.56 9.58
C ALA A 131 -23.35 -17.71 10.53
N SER A 132 -23.39 -18.96 10.05
CA SER A 132 -23.03 -20.16 10.81
C SER A 132 -21.55 -20.51 10.75
N ASP A 133 -20.81 -19.95 9.77
CA ASP A 133 -19.43 -20.33 9.54
C ASP A 133 -18.47 -19.41 10.28
N ASN A 134 -17.77 -19.98 11.25
CA ASN A 134 -16.68 -19.31 11.95
C ASN A 134 -15.36 -19.46 11.20
N GLU A 135 -15.42 -19.84 9.92
CA GLU A 135 -14.29 -19.83 9.00
C GLU A 135 -13.94 -18.40 8.57
N VAL A 136 -12.66 -18.07 8.76
CA VAL A 136 -12.08 -16.80 8.32
C VAL A 136 -10.79 -17.00 7.54
N LYS A 137 -10.40 -15.98 6.79
CA LYS A 137 -9.07 -15.84 6.19
C LYS A 137 -8.29 -14.81 6.99
N PHE A 138 -7.30 -15.26 7.76
CA PHE A 138 -6.41 -14.41 8.54
C PHE A 138 -5.37 -13.75 7.63
N ARG A 139 -5.36 -12.42 7.62
CA ARG A 139 -4.56 -11.61 6.68
C ARG A 139 -3.35 -10.95 7.32
N SER A 140 -3.45 -10.54 8.57
CA SER A 140 -2.34 -9.91 9.30
C SER A 140 -2.43 -10.05 10.81
N PHE A 141 -1.28 -9.89 11.46
CA PHE A 141 -1.05 -10.05 12.89
C PHE A 141 -0.20 -8.89 13.42
N HIS A 142 -0.77 -8.11 14.34
CA HIS A 142 -0.19 -6.87 14.85
C HIS A 142 -0.24 -6.81 16.38
N SER A 143 0.44 -5.82 16.97
CA SER A 143 0.19 -5.43 18.36
C SER A 143 -1.27 -4.99 18.51
N ASP A 144 -1.88 -5.28 19.65
CA ASP A 144 -3.09 -4.61 20.16
C ASP A 144 -3.10 -3.08 20.09
N ARG A 145 -1.91 -2.43 20.09
CA ARG A 145 -1.73 -0.99 19.93
C ARG A 145 -1.72 -0.51 18.47
N TYR A 146 -1.93 -1.40 17.50
CA TYR A 146 -1.98 -1.03 16.09
C TYR A 146 -3.20 -0.15 15.83
N SER A 147 -2.97 1.02 15.24
CA SER A 147 -4.05 1.93 14.87
C SER A 147 -4.78 1.37 13.67
N ILE A 148 -6.04 1.01 13.85
CA ILE A 148 -6.90 0.56 12.76
C ILE A 148 -7.37 1.78 11.98
N PHE A 149 -6.96 1.85 10.72
CA PHE A 149 -7.52 2.77 9.75
C PHE A 149 -7.68 2.04 8.44
N ASP A 150 -8.93 1.96 8.00
CA ASP A 150 -9.32 1.12 6.90
C ASP A 150 -9.34 1.88 5.59
N ASP A 151 -9.25 1.13 4.49
CA ASP A 151 -9.20 1.71 3.15
C ASP A 151 -10.50 2.48 2.81
N GLU A 152 -11.64 2.00 3.33
CA GLU A 152 -12.93 2.70 3.22
C GLU A 152 -12.93 4.02 4.00
N ASP A 153 -12.36 4.04 5.21
CA ASP A 153 -12.22 5.27 6.00
C ASP A 153 -11.29 6.27 5.30
N LEU A 154 -10.20 5.80 4.70
CA LEU A 154 -9.29 6.63 3.90
C LEU A 154 -9.99 7.21 2.67
N PHE A 155 -10.74 6.37 1.95
CA PHE A 155 -11.49 6.80 0.77
C PHE A 155 -12.53 7.87 1.14
N ALA A 156 -13.29 7.65 2.21
CA ALA A 156 -14.25 8.62 2.74
C ALA A 156 -13.57 9.90 3.24
N ALA A 157 -12.38 9.81 3.83
CA ALA A 157 -11.60 10.98 4.24
C ALA A 157 -11.18 11.84 3.03
N CYS A 158 -10.89 11.21 1.89
CA CYS A 158 -10.43 11.89 0.67
C CYS A 158 -11.58 12.52 -0.12
N PHE A 159 -12.67 11.77 -0.33
CA PHE A 159 -13.80 12.17 -1.19
C PHE A 159 -15.03 12.67 -0.44
N GLY A 160 -15.04 12.60 0.89
CA GLY A 160 -16.20 12.88 1.72
C GLY A 160 -17.02 11.62 2.01
N GLN A 161 -17.77 11.65 3.11
CA GLN A 161 -18.64 10.54 3.48
C GLN A 161 -19.86 10.46 2.55
N GLY A 162 -20.25 9.24 2.19
CA GLY A 162 -21.53 8.98 1.53
C GLY A 162 -22.71 9.36 2.43
N HIS A 163 -23.83 9.73 1.82
CA HIS A 163 -25.05 10.07 2.54
C HIS A 163 -26.29 9.75 1.68
N ASP A 164 -27.35 9.22 2.29
CA ASP A 164 -28.56 8.80 1.57
C ASP A 164 -29.25 9.98 0.87
N ASN A 165 -29.21 11.16 1.49
CA ASN A 165 -29.63 12.42 0.86
C ASN A 165 -28.56 12.90 -0.15
N PRO A 166 -28.88 12.99 -1.46
CA PRO A 166 -27.94 13.41 -2.49
C PRO A 166 -27.37 14.82 -2.29
N VAL A 167 -28.16 15.75 -1.73
CA VAL A 167 -27.72 17.13 -1.49
C VAL A 167 -26.63 17.16 -0.43
N THR A 168 -26.80 16.37 0.63
CA THR A 168 -25.82 16.24 1.71
C THR A 168 -24.56 15.51 1.23
N ALA A 169 -24.71 14.44 0.44
CA ALA A 169 -23.58 13.72 -0.15
C ALA A 169 -22.72 14.64 -1.03
N GLU A 170 -23.36 15.43 -1.89
CA GLU A 170 -22.67 16.42 -2.73
C GLU A 170 -21.99 17.52 -1.90
N HIS A 171 -22.63 17.96 -0.81
CA HIS A 171 -22.05 18.92 0.12
C HIS A 171 -20.77 18.37 0.79
N TYR A 172 -20.81 17.13 1.31
CA TYR A 172 -19.62 16.49 1.87
C TYR A 172 -18.53 16.26 0.84
N ARG A 173 -18.90 15.88 -0.38
CA ARG A 173 -17.95 15.72 -1.48
C ARG A 173 -17.21 17.01 -1.78
N LYS A 174 -17.91 18.13 -1.92
CA LYS A 174 -17.31 19.45 -2.17
C LYS A 174 -16.44 19.95 -1.01
N MET A 175 -16.80 19.60 0.22
CA MET A 175 -16.03 19.99 1.41
C MET A 175 -14.87 19.06 1.75
N SER A 176 -14.79 17.89 1.12
CA SER A 176 -13.67 16.96 1.26
C SER A 176 -12.35 17.57 0.77
N PRO A 177 -11.18 17.06 1.20
CA PRO A 177 -9.89 17.55 0.73
C PRO A 177 -9.76 17.52 -0.79
N LEU A 178 -10.13 16.41 -1.43
CA LEU A 178 -10.07 16.31 -2.89
C LEU A 178 -11.14 17.15 -3.59
N GLY A 179 -12.32 17.35 -2.99
CA GLY A 179 -13.35 18.24 -3.55
C GLY A 179 -12.95 19.72 -3.55
N ARG A 180 -12.24 20.16 -2.51
CA ARG A 180 -11.65 21.52 -2.46
C ARG A 180 -10.59 21.70 -3.53
N LEU A 181 -9.67 20.72 -3.65
CA LEU A 181 -8.64 20.74 -4.68
C LEU A 181 -9.23 20.65 -6.10
N GLN A 182 -10.29 19.86 -6.30
CA GLN A 182 -11.01 19.78 -7.56
C GLN A 182 -11.53 21.16 -8.00
N SER A 183 -12.11 21.91 -7.06
CA SER A 183 -12.63 23.26 -7.33
C SER A 183 -11.53 24.26 -7.68
N LYS A 184 -10.31 24.06 -7.16
CA LYS A 184 -9.17 24.96 -7.35
C LYS A 184 -8.33 24.61 -8.58
N TYR A 185 -8.02 23.33 -8.77
CA TYR A 185 -7.02 22.84 -9.72
C TYR A 185 -7.56 21.81 -10.71
N GLY A 186 -8.85 21.46 -10.66
CA GLY A 186 -9.37 20.27 -11.34
C GLY A 186 -8.94 18.99 -10.61
N LEU A 187 -9.56 17.85 -10.95
CA LEU A 187 -9.23 16.55 -10.37
C LEU A 187 -9.55 15.44 -11.37
N ASP A 188 -8.52 14.72 -11.79
CA ASP A 188 -8.64 13.51 -12.60
C ASP A 188 -8.12 12.32 -11.80
N ILE A 189 -8.82 11.19 -11.85
CA ILE A 189 -8.32 9.93 -11.30
C ILE A 189 -7.65 9.18 -12.44
N VAL A 190 -6.34 9.02 -12.33
CA VAL A 190 -5.48 8.50 -13.40
C VAL A 190 -5.13 7.03 -13.21
N SER A 191 -5.22 6.53 -11.96
CA SER A 191 -5.13 5.10 -11.65
C SER A 191 -5.63 4.82 -10.23
N MET A 192 -6.30 3.70 -10.01
CA MET A 192 -6.74 3.25 -8.68
C MET A 192 -6.83 1.73 -8.64
N ASN A 193 -6.51 1.12 -7.51
CA ASN A 193 -6.61 -0.33 -7.36
C ASN A 193 -6.65 -0.73 -5.88
N ILE A 194 -7.15 -1.94 -5.62
CA ILE A 194 -7.05 -2.59 -4.31
C ILE A 194 -6.42 -3.96 -4.51
N THR A 195 -5.18 -4.12 -4.04
CA THR A 195 -4.49 -5.42 -4.05
C THR A 195 -4.85 -6.21 -2.78
N ASP A 196 -4.26 -7.39 -2.62
CA ASP A 196 -4.39 -8.16 -1.38
C ASP A 196 -3.74 -7.44 -0.19
N SER A 197 -2.75 -6.58 -0.46
CA SER A 197 -1.90 -5.97 0.56
C SER A 197 -2.14 -4.46 0.74
N LYS A 198 -2.60 -3.76 -0.30
CA LYS A 198 -2.62 -2.29 -0.34
C LYS A 198 -3.81 -1.74 -1.11
N PHE A 199 -4.20 -0.54 -0.72
CA PHE A 199 -5.09 0.34 -1.45
C PHE A 199 -4.28 1.45 -2.13
N TYR A 200 -4.62 1.77 -3.38
CA TYR A 200 -4.01 2.84 -4.16
C TYR A 200 -5.03 3.72 -4.83
N LEU A 201 -4.80 5.02 -4.76
CA LEU A 201 -5.55 6.06 -5.43
C LEU A 201 -4.57 7.12 -5.94
N LYS A 202 -4.43 7.21 -7.26
CA LYS A 202 -3.56 8.17 -7.94
C LYS A 202 -4.42 9.19 -8.67
N VAL A 203 -4.25 10.45 -8.30
CA VAL A 203 -5.03 11.57 -8.84
C VAL A 203 -4.10 12.65 -9.39
N THR A 204 -4.55 13.39 -10.39
CA THR A 204 -3.86 14.57 -10.92
C THR A 204 -4.76 15.79 -10.85
N PHE A 205 -4.13 16.96 -10.89
CA PHE A 205 -4.76 18.26 -10.86
C PHE A 205 -4.44 18.98 -12.19
N PRO A 206 -5.31 18.90 -13.21
CA PRO A 206 -4.98 19.36 -14.57
C PRO A 206 -4.54 20.82 -14.70
N ASN A 207 -5.09 21.70 -13.85
CA ASN A 207 -4.74 23.13 -13.84
C ASN A 207 -3.44 23.41 -13.06
N LEU A 208 -2.88 22.40 -12.38
CA LEU A 208 -1.56 22.47 -11.75
C LEU A 208 -0.56 21.71 -12.64
N SER A 209 -0.30 22.30 -13.82
CA SER A 209 0.53 21.71 -14.86
C SER A 209 1.58 22.69 -15.38
N LYS A 210 2.67 22.16 -15.93
CA LYS A 210 3.78 22.92 -16.52
C LYS A 210 4.37 22.18 -17.71
N ASP A 211 4.84 22.96 -18.67
CA ASP A 211 5.70 22.45 -19.73
C ASP A 211 7.17 22.41 -19.25
N ILE A 212 7.82 21.27 -19.43
CA ILE A 212 9.21 21.00 -19.04
C ILE A 212 10.15 20.76 -20.24
N SER A 213 9.71 21.13 -21.44
CA SER A 213 10.47 20.96 -22.68
C SER A 213 11.74 21.82 -22.69
N ARG A 214 12.83 21.27 -23.24
CA ARG A 214 14.17 21.92 -23.22
C ARG A 214 14.41 22.85 -24.41
N ASP A 215 13.70 22.65 -25.52
CA ASP A 215 13.93 23.33 -26.80
C ASP A 215 12.98 24.52 -27.04
N GLY A 216 12.17 24.88 -26.04
CA GLY A 216 11.17 25.94 -26.13
C GLY A 216 9.98 25.61 -27.03
N LYS A 217 9.91 24.39 -27.61
CA LYS A 217 8.71 23.89 -28.26
C LYS A 217 7.82 23.26 -27.21
N VAL A 218 6.58 23.71 -27.12
CA VAL A 218 5.58 23.11 -26.24
C VAL A 218 5.41 21.64 -26.63
N GLY A 219 5.50 20.71 -25.67
CA GLY A 219 5.39 19.28 -26.01
C GLY A 219 5.52 18.29 -24.86
N ASP A 220 6.21 18.64 -23.78
CA ASP A 220 6.37 17.77 -22.60
C ASP A 220 5.68 18.38 -21.38
N ILE A 221 4.39 18.10 -21.24
CA ILE A 221 3.56 18.63 -20.15
C ILE A 221 3.55 17.63 -19.00
N VAL A 222 3.81 18.13 -17.80
CA VAL A 222 3.63 17.40 -16.54
C VAL A 222 2.51 18.02 -15.72
N GLN A 223 1.67 17.17 -15.15
CA GLN A 223 0.62 17.52 -14.20
C GLN A 223 1.04 17.07 -12.81
N TYR A 224 0.81 17.92 -11.81
CA TYR A 224 0.98 17.54 -10.42
C TYR A 224 -0.27 16.84 -9.88
N GLY A 225 -0.10 16.05 -8.83
CA GLY A 225 -1.12 15.15 -8.32
C GLY A 225 -0.77 14.59 -6.96
N LEU A 226 -1.54 13.60 -6.53
CA LEU A 226 -1.29 12.83 -5.32
C LEU A 226 -1.30 11.33 -5.60
N ASN A 227 -0.37 10.63 -4.97
CA ASN A 227 -0.42 9.19 -4.77
C ASN A 227 -0.84 8.93 -3.32
N ILE A 228 -2.04 8.39 -3.15
CA ILE A 228 -2.67 8.10 -1.87
C ILE A 228 -2.73 6.59 -1.71
N GLY A 229 -2.36 6.08 -0.55
CA GLY A 229 -2.49 4.65 -0.31
C GLY A 229 -2.42 4.27 1.15
N ASN A 230 -2.80 3.02 1.42
CA ASN A 230 -2.80 2.42 2.75
C ASN A 230 -2.51 0.92 2.64
N SER A 231 -2.13 0.32 3.76
CA SER A 231 -2.04 -1.13 3.89
C SER A 231 -2.67 -1.57 5.19
N GLU A 232 -3.87 -2.13 5.09
CA GLU A 232 -4.59 -2.66 6.24
C GLU A 232 -3.86 -3.82 6.93
N VAL A 233 -3.00 -4.51 6.18
CA VAL A 233 -2.21 -5.66 6.65
C VAL A 233 -0.81 -5.27 7.16
N GLY A 234 -0.49 -3.98 7.17
CA GLY A 234 0.76 -3.43 7.71
C GLY A 234 2.00 -3.65 6.85
N VAL A 235 1.84 -3.77 5.53
CA VAL A 235 2.96 -3.73 4.54
C VAL A 235 3.44 -2.30 4.30
N GLY A 236 2.63 -1.29 4.66
CA GLY A 236 2.94 0.13 4.54
C GLY A 236 2.11 0.97 5.51
N ALA A 237 2.49 2.25 5.64
CA ALA A 237 1.66 3.23 6.34
C ALA A 237 0.74 3.95 5.35
N ILE A 238 -0.29 4.61 5.89
CA ILE A 238 -1.04 5.62 5.12
C ILE A 238 -0.06 6.66 4.61
N HIS A 239 -0.11 6.94 3.32
CA HIS A 239 0.73 7.94 2.69
C HIS A 239 -0.09 8.83 1.76
N PHE A 240 0.34 10.09 1.69
CA PHE A 240 -0.13 11.12 0.77
C PHE A 240 1.12 11.70 0.13
N ASP A 241 1.57 11.09 -0.94
CA ASP A 241 2.75 11.50 -1.67
C ASP A 241 2.39 12.41 -2.84
N GLY A 242 3.30 13.31 -3.21
CA GLY A 242 3.17 14.02 -4.48
C GLY A 242 3.23 13.02 -5.65
N LEU A 243 2.46 13.25 -6.69
CA LEU A 243 2.52 12.50 -7.93
C LEU A 243 2.81 13.48 -9.08
N LEU A 244 3.78 13.13 -9.92
CA LEU A 244 4.00 13.80 -11.18
C LEU A 244 3.53 12.89 -12.31
N TYR A 245 2.59 13.38 -13.12
CA TYR A 245 2.05 12.67 -14.27
C TYR A 245 2.49 13.34 -15.57
N ARG A 246 3.27 12.62 -16.37
CA ARG A 246 3.79 13.10 -17.66
C ARG A 246 2.85 12.69 -18.78
N THR A 247 2.22 13.65 -19.45
CA THR A 247 1.09 13.41 -20.35
C THR A 247 1.47 12.69 -21.65
N ILE A 248 2.65 12.97 -22.21
CA ILE A 248 3.07 12.42 -23.51
C ILE A 248 3.29 10.89 -23.49
N CYS A 249 3.65 10.34 -22.34
CA CYS A 249 3.86 8.90 -22.15
C CYS A 249 2.87 8.29 -21.15
N SER A 250 1.98 9.10 -20.59
CA SER A 250 1.06 8.72 -19.50
C SER A 250 1.79 8.09 -18.30
N ASN A 251 3.03 8.51 -17.99
CA ASN A 251 3.81 7.90 -16.90
C ASN A 251 3.56 8.64 -15.59
N GLY A 252 3.45 7.89 -14.50
CA GLY A 252 3.43 8.42 -13.14
C GLY A 252 4.81 8.32 -12.51
N MET A 253 5.10 9.24 -11.59
CA MET A 253 6.24 9.17 -10.71
C MET A 253 5.87 9.76 -9.36
N VAL A 254 6.16 9.04 -8.29
CA VAL A 254 5.91 9.54 -6.94
C VAL A 254 7.04 10.51 -6.57
N VAL A 255 6.70 11.73 -6.17
CA VAL A 255 7.64 12.83 -5.95
C VAL A 255 7.42 13.52 -4.61
N GLY A 256 8.42 14.29 -4.18
CA GLY A 256 8.38 15.01 -2.92
C GLY A 256 8.87 14.14 -1.75
N LYS A 257 9.00 14.76 -0.58
CA LYS A 257 9.25 14.01 0.65
C LYS A 257 7.94 13.39 1.07
N THR A 258 7.89 12.06 1.15
CA THR A 258 6.74 11.39 1.76
C THR A 258 6.51 11.98 3.14
N LEU A 259 5.37 12.65 3.33
CA LEU A 259 4.84 12.95 4.66
C LEU A 259 4.32 11.63 5.25
N ASN A 260 5.28 10.73 5.54
CA ASN A 260 5.06 9.49 6.24
C ASN A 260 4.84 9.87 7.70
N ARG A 261 3.62 10.27 8.06
CA ARG A 261 3.19 10.10 9.44
C ARG A 261 2.96 8.61 9.69
N ARG A 262 4.07 7.87 9.82
CA ARG A 262 4.13 6.81 10.83
C ARG A 262 3.57 7.49 12.07
N HIS A 263 2.42 7.02 12.58
CA HIS A 263 1.71 7.61 13.72
C HIS A 263 0.70 8.75 13.42
N LEU A 264 -0.15 8.65 12.38
CA LEU A 264 -1.50 9.26 12.49
C LEU A 264 -2.32 8.61 13.62
N GLY A 265 -1.92 7.39 14.02
CA GLY A 265 -2.24 6.75 15.29
C GLY A 265 -1.50 7.40 16.46
N GLN A 266 -2.21 8.11 17.33
CA GLN A 266 -1.68 8.43 18.66
C GLN A 266 -1.32 7.11 19.36
N ARG A 267 -0.27 7.09 20.18
CA ARG A 267 -0.10 5.98 21.13
C ARG A 267 -1.38 5.92 21.97
N ASN A 268 -2.06 4.78 21.97
CA ASN A 268 -2.94 4.44 23.06
C ASN A 268 -2.04 4.23 24.30
N ASP A 269 -1.66 5.33 24.96
CA ASP A 269 -0.96 5.32 26.25
C ASP A 269 -1.92 4.87 27.38
N PHE A 270 -3.21 4.74 27.06
CA PHE A 270 -4.21 4.08 27.87
C PHE A 270 -4.33 2.62 27.37
N GLY A 271 -3.64 1.69 28.04
CA GLY A 271 -3.77 0.25 27.76
C GLY A 271 -5.23 -0.23 27.85
N GLU A 272 -5.56 -1.33 27.17
CA GLU A 272 -6.82 -2.13 27.23
C GLU A 272 -8.17 -1.40 27.45
N VAL A 273 -8.32 -0.10 27.17
CA VAL A 273 -9.63 0.56 27.20
C VAL A 273 -10.23 0.49 25.81
N ALA A 274 -11.21 -0.40 25.63
CA ALA A 274 -12.06 -0.38 24.46
C ALA A 274 -12.70 1.01 24.32
N MET A 275 -12.31 1.76 23.29
CA MET A 275 -12.85 3.10 23.04
C MET A 275 -14.37 3.02 22.91
N ARG A 276 -15.09 3.89 23.61
CA ARG A 276 -16.54 4.09 23.43
C ARG A 276 -16.80 4.69 22.04
N ASP A 277 -18.02 4.53 21.55
CA ASP A 277 -18.37 4.94 20.18
C ASP A 277 -18.21 6.45 19.94
N ASP A 278 -18.51 7.28 20.94
CA ASP A 278 -18.26 8.73 20.90
C ASP A 278 -16.77 9.08 20.71
N THR A 279 -15.90 8.35 21.40
CA THR A 279 -14.45 8.50 21.34
C THR A 279 -13.93 8.10 19.97
N ARG A 280 -14.47 7.00 19.39
CA ARG A 280 -14.14 6.56 18.03
C ARG A 280 -14.53 7.60 16.98
N ILE A 281 -15.71 8.19 17.11
CA ILE A 281 -16.20 9.25 16.20
C ILE A 281 -15.28 10.47 16.28
N ALA A 282 -15.02 10.98 17.48
CA ALA A 282 -14.15 12.15 17.67
C ALA A 282 -12.73 11.90 17.15
N TYR A 283 -12.21 10.68 17.33
CA TYR A 283 -10.91 10.28 16.82
C TYR A 283 -10.87 10.26 15.27
N LYS A 284 -11.90 9.68 14.62
CA LYS A 284 -12.04 9.70 13.16
C LYS A 284 -12.10 11.14 12.63
N ASP A 285 -12.88 12.01 13.26
CA ASP A 285 -12.99 13.42 12.87
C ASP A 285 -11.66 14.16 12.97
N ALA A 286 -10.90 13.93 14.04
CA ALA A 286 -9.57 14.52 14.20
C ALA A 286 -8.61 14.04 13.09
N MET A 287 -8.65 12.75 12.77
CA MET A 287 -7.85 12.17 11.70
C MET A 287 -8.21 12.71 10.32
N PHE A 288 -9.49 12.89 10.02
CA PHE A 288 -9.93 13.48 8.74
C PHE A 288 -9.42 14.92 8.60
N LYS A 289 -9.43 15.70 9.67
CA LYS A 289 -8.83 17.05 9.68
C LYS A 289 -7.33 17.00 9.43
N MET A 290 -6.60 16.06 10.04
CA MET A 290 -5.18 15.88 9.77
C MET A 290 -4.90 15.48 8.31
N ILE A 291 -5.71 14.58 7.75
CA ILE A 291 -5.60 14.15 6.34
C ILE A 291 -5.80 15.35 5.41
N ARG A 292 -6.83 16.16 5.66
CA ARG A 292 -7.06 17.41 4.92
C ARG A 292 -5.82 18.29 4.92
N ASP A 293 -5.27 18.57 6.09
CA ASP A 293 -4.12 19.47 6.24
C ASP A 293 -2.89 18.96 5.47
N VAL A 294 -2.65 17.64 5.50
CA VAL A 294 -1.55 17.00 4.74
C VAL A 294 -1.79 17.08 3.22
N ILE A 295 -3.02 16.78 2.76
CA ILE A 295 -3.37 16.84 1.33
C ILE A 295 -3.19 18.27 0.79
N GLU A 296 -3.64 19.28 1.52
CA GLU A 296 -3.53 20.69 1.10
C GLU A 296 -2.07 21.19 1.13
N ASP A 297 -1.26 20.77 2.11
CA ASP A 297 0.18 21.09 2.19
C ASP A 297 1.01 20.40 1.10
N THR A 298 0.61 19.20 0.68
CA THR A 298 1.30 18.45 -0.37
C THR A 298 0.90 18.92 -1.78
N SER A 299 -0.31 19.46 -1.94
CA SER A 299 -0.96 19.75 -3.24
C SER A 299 -1.05 21.25 -3.53
N ASN A 300 0.08 21.92 -3.59
CA ASN A 300 0.13 23.34 -3.91
C ASN A 300 1.25 23.70 -4.91
N GLU A 301 1.18 24.93 -5.40
CA GLU A 301 2.11 25.47 -6.41
C GLU A 301 3.57 25.49 -5.93
N VAL A 302 3.81 25.67 -4.63
CA VAL A 302 5.17 25.68 -4.06
C VAL A 302 5.79 24.29 -4.14
N ALA A 303 5.06 23.26 -3.70
CA ALA A 303 5.49 21.87 -3.81
C ALA A 303 5.74 21.49 -5.29
N PHE A 304 4.83 21.90 -6.18
CA PHE A 304 5.00 21.64 -7.61
C PHE A 304 6.22 22.34 -8.21
N GLU A 305 6.49 23.61 -7.86
CA GLU A 305 7.70 24.32 -8.32
C GLU A 305 8.98 23.60 -7.89
N GLN A 306 9.07 23.13 -6.65
CA GLN A 306 10.22 22.38 -6.15
C GLN A 306 10.48 21.10 -6.96
N VAL A 307 9.41 20.39 -7.33
CA VAL A 307 9.51 19.21 -8.19
C VAL A 307 9.97 19.61 -9.59
N THR A 308 9.38 20.64 -10.20
CA THR A 308 9.81 21.08 -11.54
C THR A 308 11.25 21.57 -11.59
N GLU A 309 11.75 22.17 -10.51
CA GLU A 309 13.16 22.55 -10.40
C GLU A 309 14.09 21.33 -10.30
N SER A 310 13.63 20.27 -9.63
CA SER A 310 14.37 19.00 -9.58
C SER A 310 14.43 18.34 -10.96
N ILE A 311 13.37 18.46 -11.77
CA ILE A 311 13.35 18.00 -13.16
C ILE A 311 14.40 18.75 -13.99
N ARG A 312 14.43 20.09 -13.92
CA ARG A 312 15.43 20.91 -14.65
C ARG A 312 16.86 20.50 -14.30
N LYS A 313 17.15 20.30 -13.01
CA LYS A 313 18.47 19.83 -12.55
C LYS A 313 18.80 18.42 -13.05
N ALA A 314 17.84 17.51 -13.05
CA ALA A 314 18.03 16.14 -13.55
C ALA A 314 18.23 16.11 -15.06
N GLN A 315 17.54 16.98 -15.80
CA GLN A 315 17.74 17.19 -17.21
C GLN A 315 19.20 17.64 -17.48
N ASP A 316 19.70 18.64 -16.75
CA ASP A 316 21.06 19.21 -16.91
C ASP A 316 22.18 18.41 -16.22
N SER A 317 21.85 17.20 -15.76
CA SER A 317 22.80 16.34 -15.05
C SER A 317 23.90 15.77 -15.97
N LYS A 318 24.93 15.21 -15.35
CA LYS A 318 26.02 14.55 -16.08
C LYS A 318 25.47 13.39 -16.90
N SER A 319 25.83 13.33 -18.18
CA SER A 319 25.39 12.28 -19.09
C SER A 319 25.99 10.92 -18.74
N ILE A 320 25.18 9.88 -18.87
CA ILE A 320 25.56 8.47 -18.75
C ILE A 320 26.56 8.12 -19.86
N LEU A 321 27.75 7.66 -19.48
CA LEU A 321 28.81 7.30 -20.43
C LEU A 321 28.59 5.92 -21.04
N ARG A 322 28.06 4.99 -20.25
CA ARG A 322 27.87 3.58 -20.63
C ARG A 322 26.45 3.15 -20.21
N PRO A 323 25.45 3.27 -21.10
CA PRO A 323 24.04 3.00 -20.75
C PRO A 323 23.84 1.63 -20.10
N ILE A 324 24.38 0.57 -20.70
CA ILE A 324 24.24 -0.81 -20.17
C ILE A 324 24.81 -0.92 -18.76
N LYS A 325 26.03 -0.38 -18.51
CA LYS A 325 26.67 -0.43 -17.20
C LYS A 325 25.98 0.41 -16.14
N SER A 326 25.44 1.56 -16.55
CA SER A 326 24.62 2.41 -15.69
C SER A 326 23.34 1.70 -15.26
N VAL A 327 22.68 1.00 -16.17
CA VAL A 327 21.48 0.22 -15.86
C VAL A 327 21.80 -1.01 -15.03
N GLU A 328 22.90 -1.73 -15.28
CA GLU A 328 23.36 -2.83 -14.40
C GLU A 328 23.58 -2.35 -12.97
N TYR A 329 24.23 -1.19 -12.80
CA TYR A 329 24.41 -0.57 -11.49
C TYR A 329 23.07 -0.20 -10.85
N ALA A 330 22.19 0.46 -11.59
CA ALA A 330 20.86 0.83 -11.10
C ALA A 330 20.01 -0.39 -10.73
N ALA A 331 20.06 -1.45 -11.52
CA ALA A 331 19.32 -2.68 -11.28
C ALA A 331 19.74 -3.35 -9.97
N LYS A 332 21.04 -3.33 -9.66
CA LYS A 332 21.55 -3.86 -8.39
C LYS A 332 21.09 -3.00 -7.20
N GLU A 333 21.29 -1.68 -7.28
CA GLU A 333 20.98 -0.77 -6.17
C GLU A 333 19.47 -0.66 -5.89
N LEU A 334 18.64 -0.72 -6.94
CA LEU A 334 17.19 -0.55 -6.86
C LEU A 334 16.44 -1.88 -6.89
N SER A 335 17.15 -3.01 -6.90
CA SER A 335 16.57 -4.36 -6.99
C SER A 335 15.61 -4.51 -8.16
N LEU A 336 16.04 -4.10 -9.36
CA LEU A 336 15.32 -4.37 -10.60
C LEU A 336 15.60 -5.82 -11.04
N SER A 337 14.57 -6.50 -11.52
CA SER A 337 14.70 -7.79 -12.18
C SER A 337 15.44 -7.66 -13.52
N SER A 338 15.94 -8.78 -14.04
CA SER A 338 16.63 -8.79 -15.34
C SER A 338 15.75 -8.26 -16.49
N SER A 339 14.46 -8.60 -16.49
CA SER A 339 13.50 -8.12 -17.51
C SER A 339 13.18 -6.63 -17.37
N GLU A 340 13.16 -6.09 -16.15
CA GLU A 340 13.02 -4.65 -15.92
C GLU A 340 14.28 -3.90 -16.37
N ALA A 341 15.47 -4.40 -16.04
CA ALA A 341 16.73 -3.80 -16.47
C ALA A 341 16.90 -3.78 -18.00
N GLU A 342 16.46 -4.84 -18.69
CA GLU A 342 16.44 -4.89 -20.15
C GLU A 342 15.54 -3.77 -20.73
N LYS A 343 14.31 -3.63 -20.25
CA LYS A 343 13.36 -2.59 -20.69
C LYS A 343 13.84 -1.17 -20.41
N VAL A 344 14.50 -0.95 -19.26
CA VAL A 344 15.12 0.34 -18.93
C VAL A 344 16.23 0.66 -19.93
N THR A 345 17.07 -0.33 -20.25
CA THR A 345 18.15 -0.18 -21.24
C THR A 345 17.59 0.15 -22.63
N GLU A 346 16.57 -0.58 -23.08
CA GLU A 346 15.90 -0.34 -24.36
C GLU A 346 15.32 1.08 -24.43
N SER A 347 14.65 1.53 -23.36
CA SER A 347 14.05 2.87 -23.30
C SER A 347 15.11 3.97 -23.36
N LEU A 348 16.21 3.84 -22.61
CA LEU A 348 17.33 4.80 -22.67
C LEU A 348 17.94 4.91 -24.07
N ILE A 349 18.16 3.77 -24.74
CA ILE A 349 18.75 3.74 -26.08
C ILE A 349 17.78 4.34 -27.12
N ARG A 350 16.49 3.98 -27.03
CA ARG A 350 15.44 4.47 -27.94
C ARG A 350 15.27 5.97 -27.82
N ASP A 351 15.14 6.47 -26.60
CA ASP A 351 14.77 7.87 -26.33
C ASP A 351 16.01 8.80 -26.40
N ARG A 352 17.22 8.24 -26.36
CA ARG A 352 18.51 8.94 -26.45
C ARG A 352 18.70 10.05 -25.42
N ASP A 353 17.97 10.00 -24.32
CA ASP A 353 18.17 10.85 -23.16
C ASP A 353 19.04 10.10 -22.14
N TYR A 354 20.33 10.44 -22.13
CA TYR A 354 21.31 9.86 -21.21
C TYR A 354 21.50 10.69 -19.95
N SER A 355 20.56 11.58 -19.60
CA SER A 355 20.60 12.32 -18.34
C SER A 355 19.95 11.51 -17.19
N GLN A 356 20.03 12.04 -15.98
CA GLN A 356 19.24 11.59 -14.82
C GLN A 356 17.75 11.58 -15.13
N TRP A 357 17.25 12.59 -15.86
CA TRP A 357 15.86 12.63 -16.31
C TRP A 357 15.53 11.48 -17.28
N GLY A 358 16.45 11.15 -18.18
CA GLY A 358 16.32 9.99 -19.06
C GLY A 358 16.18 8.67 -18.31
N MET A 359 17.01 8.45 -17.27
CA MET A 359 16.93 7.26 -16.40
C MET A 359 15.59 7.19 -15.64
N VAL A 360 15.14 8.32 -15.10
CA VAL A 360 13.82 8.44 -14.44
C VAL A 360 12.70 8.02 -15.40
N ASN A 361 12.71 8.54 -16.62
CA ASN A 361 11.70 8.21 -17.62
C ASN A 361 11.75 6.74 -18.04
N ALA A 362 12.95 6.16 -18.19
CA ALA A 362 13.11 4.76 -18.55
C ALA A 362 12.57 3.80 -17.48
N ILE A 363 12.81 4.10 -16.20
CA ILE A 363 12.29 3.30 -15.08
C ILE A 363 10.77 3.46 -14.95
N THR A 364 10.27 4.69 -14.98
CA THR A 364 8.81 4.94 -14.87
C THR A 364 8.03 4.43 -16.08
N ALA A 365 8.63 4.38 -17.28
CA ALA A 365 8.02 3.73 -18.45
C ALA A 365 7.85 2.22 -18.24
N THR A 366 8.78 1.58 -17.51
CA THR A 366 8.71 0.14 -17.20
C THR A 366 7.50 -0.19 -16.31
N ALA A 367 7.05 0.76 -15.47
CA ALA A 367 5.87 0.60 -14.62
C ALA A 367 4.57 0.33 -15.40
N ASN A 368 4.48 0.77 -16.66
CA ASN A 368 3.30 0.52 -17.50
C ASN A 368 3.23 -0.91 -18.05
N ILE A 369 4.35 -1.63 -18.04
CA ILE A 369 4.50 -2.91 -18.75
C ILE A 369 4.56 -4.09 -17.77
N VAL A 370 4.84 -3.85 -16.49
CA VAL A 370 4.78 -4.90 -15.46
C VAL A 370 3.32 -5.26 -15.17
N ASP A 371 3.05 -6.54 -14.89
CA ASP A 371 1.69 -7.01 -14.63
C ASP A 371 1.22 -6.72 -13.21
N ASP A 372 2.14 -6.83 -12.25
CA ASP A 372 1.86 -6.61 -10.85
C ASP A 372 1.71 -5.12 -10.52
N TYR A 373 0.58 -4.75 -9.93
CA TYR A 373 0.25 -3.35 -9.62
C TYR A 373 1.10 -2.80 -8.47
N ASP A 374 1.43 -3.64 -7.49
CA ASP A 374 2.31 -3.26 -6.37
C ASP A 374 3.69 -2.90 -6.94
N ARG A 375 4.24 -3.74 -7.82
CA ARG A 375 5.51 -3.52 -8.48
C ARG A 375 5.49 -2.31 -9.43
N ALA A 376 4.41 -2.11 -10.18
CA ALA A 376 4.25 -0.90 -10.99
C ALA A 376 4.38 0.36 -10.14
N SER A 377 3.70 0.40 -8.99
CA SER A 377 3.75 1.54 -8.08
C SER A 377 5.13 1.69 -7.41
N GLU A 378 5.83 0.59 -7.12
CA GLU A 378 7.22 0.64 -6.66
C GLU A 378 8.16 1.28 -7.70
N LEU A 379 8.03 0.92 -8.98
CA LEU A 379 8.84 1.52 -10.05
C LEU A 379 8.61 3.03 -10.18
N GLU A 380 7.37 3.51 -9.97
CA GLU A 380 7.06 4.94 -9.92
C GLU A 380 7.74 5.64 -8.72
N VAL A 381 7.82 4.96 -7.57
CA VAL A 381 8.57 5.44 -6.39
C VAL A 381 10.07 5.47 -6.66
N LEU A 382 10.62 4.42 -7.29
CA LEU A 382 12.04 4.35 -7.64
C LEU A 382 12.43 5.47 -8.62
N GLY A 383 11.58 5.79 -9.59
CA GLY A 383 11.77 6.96 -10.47
C GLY A 383 11.88 8.26 -9.67
N GLY A 384 10.99 8.44 -8.69
CA GLY A 384 11.01 9.58 -7.78
C GLY A 384 12.28 9.70 -6.95
N GLN A 385 12.74 8.57 -6.43
CA GLN A 385 13.99 8.49 -5.68
C GLN A 385 15.19 8.93 -6.54
N ILE A 386 15.27 8.46 -7.79
CA ILE A 386 16.33 8.87 -8.70
C ILE A 386 16.24 10.36 -9.00
N LEU A 387 15.04 10.90 -9.26
CA LEU A 387 14.88 12.34 -9.47
C LEU A 387 15.45 13.17 -8.30
N ALA A 388 15.28 12.67 -7.07
CA ALA A 388 15.75 13.31 -5.85
C ALA A 388 17.25 13.10 -5.55
N PHE A 389 17.98 12.29 -6.33
CA PHE A 389 19.40 12.04 -6.08
C PHE A 389 20.23 13.33 -6.16
N PRO A 390 21.09 13.59 -5.16
CA PRO A 390 22.11 14.63 -5.26
C PRO A 390 23.08 14.33 -6.41
N GLN A 391 23.67 15.38 -7.00
CA GLN A 391 24.61 15.23 -8.12
C GLN A 391 25.77 14.28 -7.82
N GLN A 392 26.26 14.23 -6.57
CA GLN A 392 27.34 13.32 -6.17
C GLN A 392 26.92 11.85 -6.29
N GLN A 393 25.71 11.51 -5.88
CA GLN A 393 25.17 10.16 -5.99
C GLN A 393 24.90 9.83 -7.46
N TRP A 394 24.31 10.76 -8.23
CA TRP A 394 24.07 10.57 -9.66
C TRP A 394 25.35 10.27 -10.46
N ARG A 395 26.49 10.89 -10.12
CA ARG A 395 27.78 10.60 -10.78
C ARG A 395 28.16 9.13 -10.74
N GLN A 396 27.82 8.40 -9.67
CA GLN A 396 28.09 6.96 -9.58
C GLN A 396 27.32 6.17 -10.64
N TYR A 397 26.07 6.57 -10.91
CA TYR A 397 25.25 5.98 -11.97
C TYR A 397 25.76 6.36 -13.36
N ALA A 398 26.08 7.65 -13.57
CA ALA A 398 26.50 8.15 -14.88
C ALA A 398 27.88 7.62 -15.32
N GLU A 399 28.78 7.37 -14.37
CA GLU A 399 30.16 6.92 -14.61
C GLU A 399 30.37 5.43 -14.36
N ALA A 400 29.30 4.68 -14.06
CA ALA A 400 29.34 3.24 -13.79
C ALA A 400 30.18 2.49 -14.85
N ALA A 401 31.00 1.56 -14.37
CA ALA A 401 32.08 0.95 -15.14
C ALA A 401 31.79 -0.43 -15.72
#